data_AF-A0A455U7Z5-F1
#
_entry.id   AF-A0A455U7Z5-F1
#
_cell.length_a   1.000
_cell.length_b   1.000
_cell.length_c   1.000
_cell.angle_alpha   90.00
_cell.angle_beta   90.00
_cell.angle_gamma   90.00
#
_symmetry.space_group_name_H-M   'P 1'
#
loop_
_entity.id
_entity.type
_entity.pdbx_description
1 polymer ?
#
loop_
_entity_poly.entity_id
_entity_poly.type
_entity_poly.pdbx_seq_one_letter_code
_entity_poly.pdbx_strand_id
1 'polypeptide(L)'
;MKDPERFGVVAFDENNKAISIEEKPEQPKSSYAVTGLYFYDNDVVEIAKQVKPSHRGELEITSINQAYLERGDLNVELLGRGFAWLDTGTMKACWKRVALCKPLSIAKD
;
A
#
# COMPACT_ATOMS: atom_id res chain seq x y z
N MET A 1 -8.92 0.86 7.38
CA MET A 1 -9.59 0.97 6.05
C MET A 1 -10.89 0.16 6.09
N LYS A 2 -11.86 0.36 5.17
CA LYS A 2 -13.12 -0.43 5.20
C LYS A 2 -12.98 -1.84 4.61
N ASP A 3 -12.12 -2.04 3.61
CA ASP A 3 -11.97 -3.31 2.87
C ASP A 3 -10.47 -3.65 2.63
N PRO A 4 -9.68 -3.98 3.69
CA PRO A 4 -8.24 -4.24 3.55
C PRO A 4 -7.91 -5.49 2.71
N GLU A 5 -8.81 -6.46 2.61
CA GLU A 5 -8.67 -7.72 1.86
C GLU A 5 -8.48 -7.51 0.34
N ARG A 6 -8.76 -6.31 -0.16
CA ARG A 6 -8.57 -5.96 -1.58
C ARG A 6 -7.15 -5.53 -1.92
N PHE A 7 -6.29 -5.37 -0.92
CA PHE A 7 -4.94 -4.84 -1.04
C PHE A 7 -3.92 -5.76 -0.37
N GLY A 8 -2.63 -5.43 -0.52
CA GLY A 8 -1.61 -5.95 0.38
C GLY A 8 -1.86 -5.44 1.80
N VAL A 9 -1.85 -6.32 2.79
CA VAL A 9 -2.09 -5.99 4.21
C VAL A 9 -0.82 -6.20 4.99
N VAL A 10 -0.42 -5.20 5.77
CA VAL A 10 0.75 -5.27 6.65
C VAL A 10 0.33 -5.34 8.11
N ALA A 11 0.93 -6.23 8.89
CA ALA A 11 0.76 -6.27 10.34
C ALA A 11 2.03 -5.77 11.02
N PHE A 12 1.85 -5.14 12.19
CA PHE A 12 2.93 -4.53 12.97
C PHE A 12 3.02 -5.18 14.35
N ASP A 13 4.21 -5.13 14.95
CA ASP A 13 4.40 -5.39 16.38
C ASP A 13 4.10 -4.15 17.24
N GLU A 14 4.31 -4.28 18.55
CA GLU A 14 4.12 -3.21 19.54
C GLU A 14 5.06 -2.02 19.33
N ASN A 15 6.16 -2.18 18.59
CA ASN A 15 7.15 -1.14 18.29
C ASN A 15 6.92 -0.51 16.90
N ASN A 16 5.78 -0.76 16.25
CA ASN A 16 5.48 -0.36 14.87
C ASN A 16 6.44 -0.94 13.82
N LYS A 17 7.11 -2.07 14.10
CA LYS A 17 7.88 -2.81 13.10
C LYS A 17 6.95 -3.76 12.33
N ALA A 18 7.07 -3.78 11.01
CA ALA A 18 6.32 -4.74 10.20
C ALA A 18 6.74 -6.17 10.53
N ILE A 19 5.76 -7.05 10.78
CA ILE A 19 5.98 -8.47 11.11
C ILE A 19 5.44 -9.43 10.04
N SER A 20 4.46 -8.98 9.25
CA SER A 20 3.93 -9.77 8.13
C SER A 20 3.36 -8.85 7.07
N ILE A 21 3.47 -9.26 5.80
CA ILE A 21 2.79 -8.64 4.68
C ILE A 21 2.12 -9.74 3.84
N GLU A 22 0.85 -9.55 3.50
CA GLU A 22 0.04 -10.56 2.80
C GLU A 22 -0.70 -9.92 1.63
N GLU A 23 -0.68 -10.56 0.45
CA GLU A 23 -1.39 -10.08 -0.74
C GLU A 23 -2.85 -10.55 -0.68
N LYS A 24 -3.79 -9.61 -0.55
CA LYS A 24 -5.24 -9.86 -0.57
C LYS A 24 -5.68 -11.02 0.33
N PRO A 25 -5.36 -10.99 1.63
CA PRO A 25 -5.70 -12.07 2.55
C PRO A 25 -7.21 -12.17 2.74
N GLU A 26 -7.76 -13.39 2.76
CA GLU A 26 -9.17 -13.62 3.12
C GLU A 26 -9.48 -13.20 4.56
N GLN A 27 -8.50 -13.35 5.46
CA GLN A 27 -8.57 -12.96 6.87
C GLN A 27 -7.43 -12.02 7.20
N PRO A 28 -7.61 -10.70 6.99
CA PRO A 28 -6.55 -9.71 7.18
C PRO A 28 -6.13 -9.61 8.65
N LYS A 29 -4.83 -9.75 8.91
CA LYS A 29 -4.24 -9.63 10.27
C LYS A 29 -4.28 -8.20 10.82
N SER A 30 -4.54 -7.20 9.99
CA SER A 30 -4.63 -5.80 10.37
C SER A 30 -5.58 -5.03 9.45
N SER A 31 -5.87 -3.77 9.80
CA SER A 31 -6.65 -2.87 8.94
C SER A 31 -5.78 -1.92 8.09
N TYR A 32 -4.46 -2.13 8.08
CA TYR A 32 -3.47 -1.34 7.36
C TYR A 32 -3.20 -1.94 5.98
N ALA A 33 -3.72 -1.26 4.96
CA ALA A 33 -3.41 -1.57 3.58
C ALA A 33 -2.10 -0.89 3.15
N VAL A 34 -1.30 -1.62 2.40
CA VAL A 34 -0.08 -1.14 1.77
C VAL A 34 -0.47 -0.30 0.56
N THR A 35 -0.11 0.98 0.60
CA THR A 35 -0.38 1.92 -0.49
C THR A 35 0.54 1.68 -1.68
N GLY A 36 0.17 2.15 -2.87
CA GLY A 36 0.95 2.01 -4.10
C GLY A 36 2.19 2.90 -4.21
N LEU A 37 2.88 3.17 -3.10
CA LEU A 37 4.13 3.95 -3.05
C LEU A 37 5.20 3.12 -2.36
N TYR A 38 6.30 2.88 -3.07
CA TYR A 38 7.39 2.02 -2.62
C TYR A 38 8.72 2.67 -2.97
N PHE A 39 9.68 2.58 -2.05
CA PHE A 39 11.06 2.99 -2.26
C PHE A 39 11.94 1.78 -2.06
N TYR A 40 12.79 1.49 -3.03
CA TYR A 40 13.74 0.39 -2.97
C TYR A 40 15.14 0.86 -3.34
N ASP A 41 16.14 0.17 -2.80
CA ASP A 41 17.50 0.23 -3.31
C ASP A 41 17.67 -0.65 -4.57
N ASN A 42 18.89 -0.75 -5.08
CA ASN A 42 19.16 -1.47 -6.32
C ASN A 42 18.94 -2.99 -6.22
N ASP A 43 18.91 -3.56 -5.01
CA ASP A 43 18.75 -5.00 -4.81
C ASP A 43 17.37 -5.50 -5.31
N VAL A 44 16.40 -4.58 -5.43
CA VAL A 44 15.06 -4.86 -5.97
C VAL A 44 15.09 -5.52 -7.35
N VAL A 45 16.09 -5.21 -8.17
CA VAL A 45 16.22 -5.77 -9.52
C VAL A 45 16.48 -7.28 -9.47
N GLU A 46 17.37 -7.72 -8.58
CA GLU A 46 17.68 -9.13 -8.42
C GLU A 46 16.55 -9.87 -7.70
N ILE A 47 15.92 -9.22 -6.70
CA ILE A 47 14.75 -9.76 -6.02
C ILE A 47 13.60 -9.98 -7.01
N ALA A 48 13.30 -8.98 -7.86
CA ALA A 48 12.21 -9.05 -8.84
C ALA A 48 12.40 -10.20 -9.86
N LYS A 49 13.64 -10.49 -10.26
CA LYS A 49 13.95 -11.64 -11.15
C LYS A 49 13.65 -12.99 -10.51
N GLN A 50 13.68 -13.08 -9.19
CA GLN A 50 13.44 -14.31 -8.44
C GLN A 50 11.96 -14.50 -8.06
N VAL A 51 11.14 -13.45 -8.21
CA VAL A 51 9.70 -13.53 -7.93
C VAL A 51 9.04 -14.53 -8.86
N LYS A 52 8.29 -15.46 -8.27
CA LYS A 52 7.48 -16.44 -9.00
C LYS A 52 6.06 -15.90 -9.17
N PRO A 53 5.39 -16.23 -10.29
CA PRO A 53 3.98 -15.89 -10.45
C PRO A 53 3.13 -16.43 -9.30
N SER A 54 2.17 -15.64 -8.83
CA SER A 54 1.20 -16.04 -7.82
C SER A 54 0.22 -17.08 -8.38
N HIS A 55 -0.69 -17.56 -7.54
CA HIS A 55 -1.81 -18.42 -7.98
C HIS A 55 -2.68 -17.76 -9.07
N ARG A 56 -2.59 -16.44 -9.23
CA ARG A 56 -3.28 -15.65 -10.28
C ARG A 56 -2.45 -15.50 -11.57
N GLY A 57 -1.22 -15.99 -11.58
CA GLY A 57 -0.28 -15.81 -12.68
C GLY A 57 0.38 -14.43 -12.73
N GLU A 58 0.23 -13.62 -11.66
CA GLU A 58 0.78 -12.26 -11.57
C GLU A 58 2.11 -12.25 -10.80
N LEU A 59 3.04 -11.37 -11.18
CA LEU A 59 4.22 -11.06 -10.37
C LEU A 59 3.84 -9.98 -9.36
N GLU A 60 3.77 -10.36 -8.09
CA GLU A 60 3.22 -9.49 -7.05
C GLU A 60 4.31 -8.60 -6.45
N ILE A 61 4.02 -7.30 -6.31
CA ILE A 61 4.87 -6.38 -5.54
C ILE A 61 4.97 -6.81 -4.08
N THR A 62 3.93 -7.46 -3.55
CA THR A 62 3.93 -8.01 -2.18
C THR A 62 4.98 -9.11 -2.00
N SER A 63 5.33 -9.86 -3.05
CA SER A 63 6.44 -10.83 -2.98
C SER A 63 7.81 -10.14 -2.83
N ILE A 64 7.99 -8.98 -3.48
CA ILE A 64 9.21 -8.17 -3.31
C ILE A 64 9.27 -7.64 -1.88
N ASN A 65 8.18 -7.06 -1.38
CA ASN A 65 8.11 -6.56 -0.01
C ASN A 65 8.36 -7.66 1.03
N GLN A 66 7.85 -8.88 0.79
CA GLN A 66 8.09 -10.04 1.64
C GLN A 66 9.59 -10.39 1.68
N ALA A 67 10.31 -10.34 0.55
CA ALA A 67 11.75 -10.58 0.53
C ALA A 67 12.54 -9.54 1.36
N TYR A 68 12.16 -8.26 1.29
CA TYR A 68 12.75 -7.21 2.14
C TYR A 68 12.40 -7.42 3.62
N LEU A 69 11.18 -7.90 3.92
CA LEU A 69 10.75 -8.22 5.28
C LEU A 69 11.59 -9.36 5.87
N GLU A 70 11.78 -10.44 5.12
CA GLU A 70 12.59 -11.60 5.52
C GLU A 70 14.06 -11.24 5.75
N ARG A 71 14.58 -10.31 4.96
CA ARG A 71 15.92 -9.73 5.15
C ARG A 71 16.03 -8.82 6.38
N GLY A 72 14.89 -8.33 6.89
CA GLY A 72 14.83 -7.39 8.01
C GLY A 72 15.03 -5.92 7.62
N ASP A 73 15.04 -5.62 6.32
CA ASP A 73 15.31 -4.29 5.75
C ASP A 73 14.03 -3.56 5.32
N LEU A 74 12.84 -4.18 5.49
CA LEU A 74 11.56 -3.53 5.22
C LEU A 74 11.23 -2.51 6.32
N ASN A 75 11.17 -1.25 5.93
CA ASN A 75 10.64 -0.16 6.76
C ASN A 75 9.28 0.26 6.23
N VAL A 76 8.31 0.46 7.13
CA VAL A 76 6.94 0.82 6.77
C VAL A 76 6.53 2.06 7.55
N GLU A 77 6.20 3.12 6.82
CA GLU A 77 5.75 4.38 7.38
C GLU A 77 4.23 4.48 7.34
N LEU A 78 3.63 4.77 8.49
CA LEU A 78 2.19 4.99 8.59
C LEU A 78 1.86 6.42 8.15
N LEU A 79 1.17 6.55 7.01
CA LEU A 79 0.63 7.84 6.59
C LEU A 79 -0.48 8.28 7.56
N GLY A 80 -0.20 9.31 8.35
CA GLY A 80 -1.10 9.84 9.38
C GLY A 80 -2.41 10.42 8.84
N ARG A 81 -3.37 10.65 9.75
CA ARG A 81 -4.67 11.26 9.45
C ARG A 81 -4.46 12.66 8.86
N GLY A 82 -4.70 12.80 7.56
CA GLY A 82 -4.45 14.03 6.79
C GLY A 82 -4.05 13.75 5.34
N PHE A 83 -3.52 12.55 5.07
CA PHE A 83 -3.24 12.07 3.72
C PHE A 83 -4.43 11.28 3.17
N ALA A 84 -4.99 11.74 2.06
CA ALA A 84 -5.98 11.00 1.31
C ALA A 84 -5.27 10.14 0.26
N TRP A 85 -5.05 8.86 0.56
CA TRP A 85 -4.67 7.89 -0.47
C TRP A 85 -5.91 7.48 -1.24
N LEU A 86 -5.93 7.81 -2.54
CA LEU A 86 -7.11 7.71 -3.40
C LEU A 86 -6.81 6.79 -4.58
N ASP A 87 -7.13 5.50 -4.43
CA ASP A 87 -7.08 4.55 -5.54
C ASP A 87 -8.11 4.93 -6.62
N THR A 88 -7.67 5.03 -7.88
CA THR A 88 -8.49 5.42 -9.04
C THR A 88 -8.99 4.24 -9.85
N GLY A 89 -8.78 3.00 -9.40
CA GLY A 89 -9.04 1.77 -10.16
C GLY A 89 -10.51 1.44 -10.48
N THR A 90 -11.51 2.26 -10.10
CA THR A 90 -12.92 2.00 -10.43
C THR A 90 -13.63 3.21 -11.03
N MET A 91 -14.40 3.01 -12.11
CA MET A 91 -15.21 4.04 -12.77
C MET A 91 -16.12 4.80 -11.77
N LYS A 92 -16.66 4.10 -10.75
CA LYS A 92 -17.45 4.72 -9.66
C LYS A 92 -16.67 5.74 -8.82
N ALA A 93 -15.36 5.56 -8.63
CA ALA A 93 -14.50 6.53 -7.96
C ALA A 93 -14.25 7.78 -8.83
N CYS A 94 -14.30 7.62 -10.16
CA CYS A 94 -14.13 8.71 -11.12
C CYS A 94 -15.34 9.65 -11.15
N TRP A 95 -16.57 9.14 -11.07
CA TRP A 95 -17.79 9.97 -11.14
C TRP A 95 -17.99 10.92 -9.95
N LYS A 96 -17.41 10.65 -8.79
CA LYS A 96 -17.43 11.61 -7.66
C LYS A 96 -16.47 12.80 -7.83
N ARG A 97 -15.68 12.88 -8.92
CA ARG A 97 -14.54 13.81 -9.03
C ARG A 97 -14.67 14.98 -9.99
N VAL A 98 -15.75 15.13 -10.76
CA VAL A 98 -16.04 16.44 -11.40
C VAL A 98 -16.84 17.30 -10.42
N ALA A 99 -16.19 17.68 -9.33
CA ALA A 99 -16.64 18.76 -8.46
C ALA A 99 -15.45 19.70 -8.27
N LEU A 100 -15.53 20.82 -8.99
CA LEU A 100 -14.61 21.96 -9.01
C LEU A 100 -13.69 22.08 -7.78
N CYS A 101 -12.38 22.15 -8.01
CA CYS A 101 -11.50 22.93 -7.15
C CYS A 101 -12.06 24.35 -7.08
N LYS A 102 -12.79 24.70 -6.01
CA LYS A 102 -13.02 26.10 -5.69
C LYS A 102 -11.70 26.69 -5.19
N PRO A 103 -11.24 27.82 -5.74
CA PRO A 103 -10.07 28.48 -5.21
C PRO A 103 -10.37 28.99 -3.80
N LEU A 104 -9.43 28.75 -2.88
CA LEU A 104 -9.46 29.24 -1.51
C LEU A 104 -9.33 30.77 -1.55
N SER A 105 -10.41 31.50 -1.27
CA SER A 105 -10.35 32.95 -1.07
C SER A 105 -9.69 33.25 0.28
N ILE A 106 -8.53 33.88 0.21
CA ILE A 106 -7.76 34.39 1.36
C ILE A 106 -8.60 35.44 2.08
N ALA A 107 -8.68 35.32 3.40
CA ALA A 107 -9.30 36.29 4.29
C ALA A 107 -8.68 37.69 4.12
N LYS A 108 -9.52 38.72 4.10
CA LYS A 108 -9.17 40.08 4.51
C LYS A 108 -10.13 40.46 5.62
N ASP A 109 -9.54 40.77 6.77
CA ASP A 109 -10.01 41.52 7.95
C ASP A 109 -11.52 41.71 8.17
#